data_AF-T0V9A4-F1
#
_entry.id   AF-T0V9A4-F1
#
_cell.length_a   1.000
_cell.length_b   1.000
_cell.length_c   1.000
_cell.angle_alpha   90.00
_cell.angle_beta   90.00
_cell.angle_gamma   90.00
#
_symmetry.space_group_name_H-M   'P 1'
#
loop_
_entity.id
_entity.type
_entity.pdbx_description
1 polymer ?
#
loop_
_entity_poly.entity_id
_entity_poly.type
_entity_poly.pdbx_seq_one_letter_code
_entity_poly.pdbx_strand_id
1 'polypeptide(L)' 'MKLTFEDKVQIYESRKQGESFRRLSNQFGIKISNLQYMIKLIDRYGIEIAKE' A
#
# COMPACT_ATOMS: atom_id res chain seq x y z
N MET A 1 -12.38 3.40 7.14
CA MET A 1 -11.33 4.44 7.00
C MET A 1 -10.78 4.33 5.58
N LYS A 2 -10.75 5.43 4.83
CA LYS A 2 -10.21 5.46 3.46
C LYS A 2 -8.71 5.75 3.58
N LEU A 3 -7.85 4.96 2.94
CA LEU A 3 -6.41 5.23 2.90
C LEU A 3 -6.17 6.61 2.31
N THR A 4 -5.42 7.46 3.00
CA THR A 4 -4.96 8.73 2.44
C THR A 4 -3.89 8.45 1.38
N PHE A 5 -3.61 9.42 0.51
CA PHE A 5 -2.51 9.29 -0.45
C PHE A 5 -1.18 9.02 0.26
N GLU A 6 -0.92 9.74 1.36
CA GLU A 6 0.29 9.55 2.18
C GLU A 6 0.38 8.12 2.73
N ASP A 7 -0.73 7.56 3.23
CA ASP A 7 -0.74 6.17 3.69
C ASP A 7 -0.40 5.19 2.56
N LYS A 8 -0.96 5.39 1.36
CA LYS A 8 -0.67 4.53 0.19
C LYS A 8 0.81 4.61 -0.20
N VAL A 9 1.40 5.81 -0.17
CA VAL A 9 2.82 6.04 -0.45
C VAL A 9 3.68 5.35 0.59
N GLN A 10 3.39 5.55 1.87
CA GLN A 10 4.13 4.93 2.97
C GLN A 10 4.11 3.40 2.89
N ILE A 11 2.94 2.80 2.65
CA ILE A 11 2.81 1.35 2.48
C ILE A 11 3.67 0.84 1.31
N TYR A 12 3.70 1.57 0.19
CA TYR A 12 4.47 1.16 -0.99
C TYR A 12 5.98 1.23 -0.75
N GLU A 13 6.47 2.31 -0.14
CA GLU A 13 7.87 2.47 0.25
C GLU A 13 8.29 1.41 1.27
N SER A 14 7.49 1.21 2.32
CA SER A 14 7.67 0.13 3.29
C SER A 14 7.74 -1.24 2.63
N ARG A 15 6.89 -1.50 1.63
CA ARG A 15 6.93 -2.76 0.88
C ARG A 15 8.23 -2.93 0.11
N LYS A 16 8.76 -1.87 -0.51
CA LYS A 16 10.06 -1.87 -1.19
C LYS A 16 11.23 -2.09 -0.25
N GLN A 17 11.13 -1.61 0.99
CA GLN A 17 12.10 -1.87 2.06
C GLN A 17 12.02 -3.31 2.62
N GLY A 18 11.04 -4.11 2.19
CA GLY A 18 10.90 -5.51 2.57
C GLY A 18 9.96 -5.76 3.75
N GLU A 19 9.15 -4.78 4.16
CA GLU A 19 8.13 -5.05 5.19
C GLU A 19 7.13 -6.11 4.76
N SER A 20 6.74 -6.96 5.72
CA SER A 20 5.75 -8.00 5.48
C SER A 20 4.34 -7.41 5.37
N PHE A 21 3.52 -8.01 4.51
CA PHE A 21 2.10 -7.64 4.39
C PHE A 21 1.33 -7.78 5.71
N ARG A 22 1.70 -8.72 6.59
CA ARG A 22 1.05 -8.88 7.91
C ARG A 22 1.30 -7.67 8.81
N ARG A 23 2.52 -7.14 8.82
CA ARG A 23 2.88 -5.96 9.62
C ARG A 23 2.14 -4.72 9.11
N LEU A 24 2.14 -4.50 7.79
CA LEU A 24 1.39 -3.42 7.15
C LEU A 24 -0.13 -3.56 7.36
N SER A 25 -0.65 -4.77 7.26
CA SER A 25 -2.07 -5.08 7.50
C SER A 25 -2.50 -4.71 8.92
N ASN A 26 -1.69 -5.05 9.92
CA ASN A 26 -1.96 -4.74 11.32
C ASN A 26 -1.80 -3.24 11.62
N GLN A 27 -0.78 -2.59 11.07
CA GLN A 27 -0.51 -1.18 11.30
C GLN A 27 -1.60 -0.27 10.72
N PHE A 28 -2.02 -0.54 9.48
CA PHE A 28 -3.00 0.28 8.78
C PHE A 28 -4.44 -0.24 8.97
N GLY A 29 -4.63 -1.42 9.58
CA GLY A 29 -5.95 -2.04 9.78
C GLY A 29 -6.60 -2.51 8.47
N ILE A 30 -5.80 -2.93 7.49
CA ILE A 30 -6.25 -3.24 6.12
C ILE A 30 -6.00 -4.69 5.78
N LYS A 31 -6.93 -5.32 5.07
CA LYS A 31 -6.76 -6.69 4.59
C LYS A 31 -5.54 -6.82 3.68
N ILE A 32 -4.77 -7.90 3.86
CA ILE A 32 -3.61 -8.23 3.03
C ILE A 32 -3.95 -8.26 1.54
N SER A 33 -5.13 -8.76 1.18
CA SER A 33 -5.62 -8.78 -0.21
C SER A 33 -5.66 -7.38 -0.84
N ASN A 34 -6.08 -6.37 -0.08
CA ASN A 34 -6.17 -5.00 -0.55
C ASN A 34 -4.77 -4.38 -0.72
N LEU A 35 -3.85 -4.68 0.20
CA LEU A 35 -2.46 -4.26 0.08
C LEU A 35 -1.79 -4.85 -1.18
N GLN A 36 -2.00 -6.14 -1.42
CA GLN A 36 -1.50 -6.80 -2.63
C GLN A 36 -2.08 -6.19 -3.91
N TYR A 37 -3.37 -5.89 -3.91
CA TYR A 37 -4.02 -5.24 -5.04
C TYR A 37 -3.46 -3.83 -5.30
N MET A 38 -3.32 -3.03 -4.24
CA MET A 38 -2.77 -1.68 -4.33
C MET A 38 -1.34 -1.67 -4.86
N ILE A 39 -0.48 -2.56 -4.34
CA ILE A 39 0.92 -2.67 -4.80
C ILE A 39 0.97 -3.06 -6.28
N LYS A 40 0.15 -4.03 -6.73
CA LYS A 40 0.07 -4.39 -8.15
C LYS A 40 -0.38 -3.23 -9.05
N LEU A 41 -1.28 -2.38 -8.57
CA LEU A 41 -1.71 -1.19 -9.31
C LEU A 41 -0.57 -0.17 -9.41
N ILE A 42 0.12 0.10 -8.31
CA ILE A 42 1.25 1.03 -8.28
C ILE A 42 2.40 0.51 -9.14
N ASP A 43 2.72 -0.78 -9.09
CA ASP A 43 3.77 -1.38 -9.92
C ASP A 43 3.43 -1.31 -11.43
N ARG A 44 2.15 -1.31 -11.79
CA ARG A 44 1.70 -1.25 -13.19
C ARG A 44 1.62 0.17 -13.74
N TYR A 45 1.10 1.10 -12.95
CA TYR A 45 0.74 2.45 -13.42
C TYR A 45 1.58 3.56 -12.79
N GLY A 46 2.50 3.22 -11.89
CA GLY A 46 3.25 4.18 -11.09
C GLY A 46 2.46 4.65 -9.86
N ILE A 47 3.15 5.35 -8.96
CA ILE A 47 2.57 5.84 -7.71
C ILE A 47 1.57 6.98 -7.90
N GLU A 48 1.54 7.57 -9.09
CA GLU A 48 0.61 8.64 -9.45
C GLU A 48 -0.86 8.19 -9.38
N ILE A 49 -1.13 6.89 -9.60
CA ILE A 49 -2.49 6.32 -9.44
C ILE A 49 -2.98 6.32 -7.99
N ALA A 50 -2.08 6.43 -7.01
CA ALA A 50 -2.46 6.49 -5.62
C ALA A 50 -3.06 7.87 -5.23
N LYS A 51 -2.82 8.91 -6.04
CA LYS A 51 -3.16 10.31 -5.75
C LYS A 51 -4.66 10.63 -5.89
N GLU A 52 -5.42 9.75 -6.56
CA GLU A 52 -6.89 9.78 -6.65
C GLU A 52 -7.62 9.22 -5.41
#